data_AF-A0A939DLX1-F1
#
_entry.id   AF-A0A939DLX1-F1
#
_cell.length_a   1.000
_cell.length_b   1.000
_cell.length_c   1.000
_cell.angle_alpha   90.00
_cell.angle_beta   90.00
_cell.angle_gamma   90.00
#
_symmetry.space_group_name_H-M   'P 1'
#
loop_
_entity.id
_entity.type
_entity.pdbx_description
1 polymer ?
#
loop_
_entity_poly.entity_id
_entity_poly.type
_entity_poly.pdbx_seq_one_letter_code
_entity_poly.pdbx_strand_id
1 'polypeptide(L)'
;MFKKVMCLFGFALVSMQSHAALIWADFKITGSSDGESADLVVYQNFNQSIGIGLELGAANLTSRNSLLDDPQMTVDLNLANLLQVTTGPFEELSGTFQKFELSIFNIVFSEAGESLSALSLLADSDQLACYFDYLDWQSGCQSLIPSLSFGQNFLTITWEHFENTFSFNPEQSMRFQIGTSIDNEPALVSEPAALLIFSFALVLMGYNRRKFLQ
;
A
#
# COMPACT_ATOMS: atom_id res chain seq x y z
N MET A 1 43.76 -10.60 -10.16
CA MET A 1 42.65 -9.70 -10.55
C MET A 1 41.37 -9.95 -9.75
N PHE A 2 41.04 -11.22 -9.43
CA PHE A 2 39.85 -11.62 -8.66
C PHE A 2 39.67 -10.99 -7.26
N LYS A 3 40.74 -10.75 -6.49
CA LYS A 3 40.63 -10.13 -5.14
C LYS A 3 40.15 -8.67 -5.14
N LYS A 4 40.28 -7.94 -6.26
CA LYS A 4 39.90 -6.51 -6.35
C LYS A 4 38.41 -6.31 -6.65
N VAL A 5 37.77 -7.30 -7.28
CA VAL A 5 36.32 -7.26 -7.59
C VAL A 5 35.48 -7.62 -6.36
N MET A 6 36.03 -8.44 -5.45
CA MET A 6 35.32 -8.89 -4.25
C MET A 6 35.09 -7.78 -3.22
N CYS A 7 36.01 -6.81 -3.09
CA CYS A 7 35.78 -5.61 -2.27
C CYS A 7 34.71 -4.69 -2.87
N LEU A 8 34.62 -4.60 -4.21
CA LEU A 8 33.62 -3.79 -4.91
C LEU A 8 32.19 -4.33 -4.71
N PHE A 9 32.02 -5.65 -4.63
CA PHE A 9 30.74 -6.29 -4.31
C PHE A 9 30.32 -6.10 -2.83
N GLY A 10 31.28 -6.04 -1.90
CA GLY A 10 31.00 -5.78 -0.49
C GLY A 10 30.47 -4.36 -0.22
N PHE A 11 30.93 -3.36 -0.98
CA PHE A 11 30.48 -1.97 -0.84
C PHE A 11 29.12 -1.69 -1.49
N ALA A 12 28.75 -2.43 -2.53
CA ALA A 12 27.42 -2.32 -3.15
C ALA A 12 26.30 -2.96 -2.31
N LEU A 13 26.64 -3.86 -1.38
CA LEU A 13 25.66 -4.53 -0.51
C LEU A 13 25.18 -3.68 0.68
N VAL A 14 25.86 -2.58 1.00
CA VAL A 14 25.51 -1.72 2.15
C VAL A 14 24.54 -0.60 1.77
N SER A 15 24.22 -0.44 0.48
CA SER A 15 23.22 0.54 0.01
C SER A 15 21.83 -0.06 -0.18
N MET A 16 21.50 -1.16 0.50
CA MET A 16 20.11 -1.61 0.60
C MET A 16 19.37 -0.56 1.42
N GLN A 17 18.56 0.28 0.76
CA GLN A 17 17.57 1.10 1.43
C GLN A 17 16.72 0.16 2.26
N SER A 18 16.78 0.25 3.59
CA SER A 18 15.81 -0.47 4.42
C SER A 18 14.50 0.27 4.24
N HIS A 19 13.45 -0.46 3.85
CA HIS A 19 12.09 0.03 3.91
C HIS A 19 11.49 -0.62 5.15
N ALA A 20 10.86 0.17 6.02
CA ALA A 20 10.14 -0.39 7.14
C ALA A 20 8.87 -1.06 6.64
N ALA A 21 8.83 -2.39 6.68
CA ALA A 21 7.65 -3.13 6.28
C ALA A 21 6.56 -2.96 7.34
N LEU A 22 5.31 -2.80 6.91
CA LEU A 22 4.16 -3.06 7.77
C LEU A 22 4.14 -4.57 8.06
N ILE A 23 4.03 -4.96 9.33
CA ILE A 23 4.09 -6.37 9.75
C ILE A 23 2.81 -6.84 10.44
N TRP A 24 2.06 -5.93 11.06
CA TRP A 24 0.75 -6.21 11.64
C TRP A 24 -0.18 -5.01 11.49
N ALA A 25 -1.47 -5.25 11.29
CA ALA A 25 -2.50 -4.22 11.34
C ALA A 25 -3.89 -4.83 11.58
N ASP A 26 -4.86 -3.95 11.88
CA ASP A 26 -6.28 -4.23 11.84
C ASP A 26 -6.87 -3.72 10.52
N PHE A 27 -7.73 -4.52 9.89
CA PHE A 27 -8.39 -4.22 8.63
C PHE A 27 -9.88 -4.12 8.84
N LYS A 28 -10.49 -3.09 8.26
CA LYS A 28 -11.94 -2.92 8.26
C LYS A 28 -12.40 -2.36 6.93
N ILE A 29 -13.47 -2.92 6.40
CA ILE A 29 -14.21 -2.36 5.27
C ILE A 29 -15.61 -2.03 5.73
N THR A 30 -16.12 -0.88 5.31
CA THR A 30 -17.51 -0.48 5.49
C THR A 30 -18.08 0.06 4.19
N GLY A 31 -19.23 -0.47 3.76
CA GLY A 31 -19.99 0.04 2.63
C GLY A 31 -21.41 0.40 3.04
N SER A 32 -21.96 1.47 2.49
CA SER A 32 -23.34 1.91 2.67
C SER A 32 -23.99 2.38 1.37
N SER A 33 -25.27 2.08 1.18
CA SER A 33 -26.11 2.47 0.03
C SER A 33 -26.76 3.85 0.17
N ASP A 34 -26.88 4.37 1.39
CA ASP A 34 -27.60 5.61 1.71
C ASP A 34 -26.69 6.69 2.32
N GLY A 35 -25.38 6.42 2.39
CA GLY A 35 -24.39 7.29 3.02
C GLY A 35 -24.48 7.32 4.55
N GLU A 36 -25.45 6.63 5.14
CA GLU A 36 -25.66 6.52 6.58
C GLU A 36 -25.32 5.12 7.12
N SER A 37 -25.30 4.97 8.45
CA SER A 37 -24.95 3.71 9.12
C SER A 37 -26.07 2.67 9.14
N ALA A 38 -27.23 2.95 8.53
CA ALA A 38 -28.42 2.10 8.60
C ALA A 38 -28.32 0.89 7.65
N ASP A 39 -27.76 1.09 6.46
CA ASP A 39 -27.49 0.02 5.49
C ASP A 39 -25.98 -0.20 5.40
N LEU A 40 -25.44 -1.05 6.28
CA LEU A 40 -24.00 -1.24 6.41
C LEU A 40 -23.58 -2.68 6.10
N VAL A 41 -22.64 -2.84 5.17
CA VAL A 41 -21.82 -4.06 5.04
C VAL A 41 -20.48 -3.82 5.72
N VAL A 42 -20.07 -4.74 6.58
CA VAL A 42 -18.84 -4.63 7.36
C VAL A 42 -18.03 -5.90 7.28
N TYR A 43 -16.78 -5.78 6.83
CA TYR A 43 -15.77 -6.84 6.92
C TYR A 43 -14.68 -6.40 7.90
N GLN A 44 -14.20 -7.31 8.75
CA GLN A 44 -13.16 -7.00 9.75
C GLN A 44 -12.20 -8.16 9.93
N ASN A 45 -10.91 -7.84 10.02
CA ASN A 45 -9.89 -8.75 10.48
C ASN A 45 -8.94 -8.02 11.43
N PHE A 46 -8.75 -8.55 12.64
CA PHE A 46 -7.95 -7.89 13.67
C PHE A 46 -6.68 -8.64 13.96
N ASN A 47 -5.64 -7.90 14.30
CA ASN A 47 -4.32 -8.38 14.60
C ASN A 47 -3.84 -9.32 13.49
N GLN A 48 -3.90 -8.83 12.26
CA GLN A 48 -3.55 -9.57 11.06
C GLN A 48 -2.07 -9.37 10.75
N SER A 49 -1.33 -10.47 10.55
CA SER A 49 0.05 -10.41 10.08
C SER A 49 0.08 -10.10 8.59
N ILE A 50 0.93 -9.16 8.19
CA ILE A 50 1.05 -8.69 6.82
C ILE A 50 1.96 -9.60 6.00
N GLY A 51 1.62 -9.81 4.73
CA GLY A 51 2.47 -10.54 3.78
C GLY A 51 2.29 -12.06 3.82
N ILE A 52 1.29 -12.55 4.56
CA ILE A 52 0.84 -13.95 4.47
C ILE A 52 -0.17 -14.16 3.32
N GLY A 53 -0.49 -13.09 2.59
CA GLY A 53 -1.56 -12.99 1.62
C GLY A 53 -2.83 -12.43 2.24
N LEU A 54 -3.92 -12.44 1.46
CA LEU A 54 -5.26 -11.96 1.78
C LEU A 54 -5.56 -11.62 3.26
N GLU A 55 -5.38 -10.37 3.63
CA GLU A 55 -5.63 -9.83 4.96
C GLU A 55 -7.12 -9.65 5.26
N LEU A 56 -7.96 -9.46 4.25
CA LEU A 56 -9.41 -9.37 4.42
C LEU A 56 -10.14 -9.90 3.19
N GLY A 57 -11.16 -10.75 3.39
CA GLY A 57 -12.03 -11.27 2.34
C GLY A 57 -13.42 -11.68 2.82
N ALA A 58 -14.11 -12.51 2.03
CA ALA A 58 -15.47 -13.00 2.27
C ALA A 58 -15.71 -13.53 3.69
N ALA A 59 -14.76 -14.32 4.19
CA ALA A 59 -14.85 -14.98 5.49
C ALA A 59 -14.80 -14.00 6.67
N ASN A 60 -14.42 -12.74 6.41
CA ASN A 60 -14.30 -11.68 7.40
C ASN A 60 -15.56 -10.82 7.53
N LEU A 61 -16.66 -11.20 6.86
CA LEU A 61 -17.94 -10.51 7.00
C LEU A 61 -18.44 -10.59 8.45
N THR A 62 -18.70 -9.44 9.06
CA THR A 62 -19.16 -9.33 10.45
C THR A 62 -20.58 -8.80 10.57
N SER A 63 -21.00 -7.95 9.62
CA SER A 63 -22.36 -7.40 9.58
C SER A 63 -22.77 -7.16 8.14
N ARG A 64 -24.04 -7.43 7.85
CA ARG A 64 -24.69 -7.13 6.57
C ARG A 64 -26.16 -6.84 6.80
N ASN A 65 -26.63 -5.75 6.23
CA ASN A 65 -28.06 -5.53 6.02
C ASN A 65 -28.51 -6.31 4.77
N SER A 66 -29.63 -7.04 4.84
CA SER A 66 -30.15 -7.88 3.75
C SER A 66 -30.50 -7.14 2.46
N LEU A 67 -30.56 -5.80 2.51
CA LEU A 67 -30.79 -4.94 1.35
C LEU A 67 -29.53 -4.67 0.52
N LEU A 68 -28.36 -5.02 1.05
CA LEU A 68 -27.08 -4.88 0.35
C LEU A 68 -26.61 -6.26 -0.11
N ASP A 69 -26.32 -6.37 -1.40
CA ASP A 69 -25.60 -7.49 -1.96
C ASP A 69 -24.19 -7.59 -1.34
N ASP A 70 -23.53 -8.73 -1.50
CA ASP A 70 -22.22 -9.02 -0.92
C ASP A 70 -21.08 -8.50 -1.81
N PRO A 71 -20.53 -7.28 -1.67
CA PRO A 71 -19.33 -6.95 -2.43
C PRO A 71 -18.18 -7.85 -1.95
N GLN A 72 -17.97 -8.98 -2.62
CA GLN A 72 -16.80 -9.82 -2.44
C GLN A 72 -15.60 -8.95 -2.76
N MET A 73 -14.94 -8.44 -1.72
CA MET A 73 -13.75 -7.63 -1.84
C MET A 73 -12.64 -8.29 -1.06
N THR A 74 -11.47 -8.25 -1.65
CA THR A 74 -10.26 -8.84 -1.14
C THR A 74 -9.22 -7.75 -0.96
N VAL A 75 -8.56 -7.75 0.18
CA VAL A 75 -7.46 -6.83 0.51
C VAL A 75 -6.22 -7.67 0.75
N ASP A 76 -5.17 -7.35 0.00
CA ASP A 76 -3.86 -7.99 0.10
C ASP A 76 -2.79 -6.91 0.33
N LEU A 77 -2.01 -7.00 1.40
CA LEU A 77 -0.92 -6.08 1.72
C LEU A 77 0.38 -6.88 1.80
N ASN A 78 1.34 -6.53 0.94
CA ASN A 78 2.64 -7.21 0.95
C ASN A 78 3.68 -6.48 1.81
N LEU A 79 4.81 -7.16 2.04
CA LEU A 79 5.95 -6.61 2.80
C LEU A 79 6.69 -5.46 2.09
N ALA A 80 6.34 -5.14 0.84
CA ALA A 80 6.82 -3.96 0.12
C ALA A 80 5.88 -2.76 0.30
N ASN A 81 4.95 -2.83 1.26
CA ASN A 81 3.98 -1.79 1.56
C ASN A 81 3.07 -1.45 0.36
N LEU A 82 2.86 -2.44 -0.52
CA LEU A 82 1.93 -2.35 -1.63
C LEU A 82 0.60 -2.97 -1.19
N LEU A 83 -0.42 -2.12 -1.08
CA LEU A 83 -1.79 -2.51 -0.77
C LEU A 83 -2.53 -2.76 -2.08
N GLN A 84 -3.06 -3.95 -2.26
CA GLN A 84 -3.92 -4.30 -3.36
C GLN A 84 -5.35 -4.55 -2.87
N VAL A 85 -6.32 -3.92 -3.53
CA VAL A 85 -7.75 -4.12 -3.28
C VAL A 85 -8.37 -4.70 -4.55
N THR A 86 -8.89 -5.92 -4.48
CA THR A 86 -9.47 -6.61 -5.65
C THR A 86 -10.94 -6.92 -5.40
N THR A 87 -11.77 -6.65 -6.41
CA THR A 87 -13.21 -6.92 -6.39
C THR A 87 -13.53 -8.27 -7.03
N GLY A 88 -14.49 -8.98 -6.46
CA GLY A 88 -14.90 -10.31 -6.87
C GLY A 88 -15.70 -10.34 -8.18
N PRO A 89 -15.93 -11.54 -8.73
CA PRO A 89 -16.62 -11.73 -10.00
C PRO A 89 -18.10 -11.30 -9.93
N PHE A 90 -18.62 -10.90 -11.09
CA PHE A 90 -19.91 -10.24 -11.30
C PHE A 90 -21.15 -11.12 -11.04
N GLU A 91 -20.98 -12.43 -10.89
CA GLU A 91 -22.11 -13.36 -11.01
C GLU A 91 -23.08 -13.34 -9.82
N GLU A 92 -22.79 -12.63 -8.71
CA GLU A 92 -23.71 -12.55 -7.56
C GLU A 92 -23.87 -11.16 -6.90
N LEU A 93 -23.29 -10.07 -7.44
CA LEU A 93 -23.00 -8.89 -6.60
C LEU A 93 -23.26 -7.54 -7.30
N SER A 94 -24.51 -7.11 -7.36
CA SER A 94 -24.88 -5.73 -7.69
C SER A 94 -24.89 -4.84 -6.44
N GLY A 95 -23.87 -4.95 -5.59
CA GLY A 95 -23.74 -4.09 -4.42
C GLY A 95 -23.53 -2.66 -4.88
N THR A 96 -24.55 -1.81 -4.76
CA THR A 96 -24.43 -0.39 -5.04
C THR A 96 -24.17 0.37 -3.75
N PHE A 97 -23.12 1.19 -3.73
CA PHE A 97 -22.69 1.96 -2.58
C PHE A 97 -22.81 3.45 -2.88
N GLN A 98 -23.27 4.24 -1.92
CA GLN A 98 -23.06 5.68 -1.93
C GLN A 98 -21.71 6.02 -1.29
N LYS A 99 -21.31 5.24 -0.28
CA LYS A 99 -20.01 5.35 0.39
C LYS A 99 -19.40 3.97 0.63
N PHE A 100 -18.13 3.84 0.34
CA PHE A 100 -17.32 2.66 0.63
C PHE A 100 -15.98 3.09 1.20
N GLU A 101 -15.56 2.47 2.28
CA GLU A 101 -14.39 2.86 3.04
C GLU A 101 -13.58 1.63 3.46
N LEU A 102 -12.30 1.63 3.13
CA LEU A 102 -11.29 0.71 3.65
C LEU A 102 -10.47 1.46 4.70
N SER A 103 -10.44 0.95 5.92
CA SER A 103 -9.62 1.46 7.02
C SER A 103 -8.60 0.40 7.43
N ILE A 104 -7.34 0.81 7.57
CA ILE A 104 -6.29 0.01 8.19
C ILE A 104 -5.80 0.80 9.41
N PHE A 105 -5.76 0.19 10.59
CA PHE A 105 -5.41 0.86 11.83
C PHE A 105 -4.61 -0.05 12.76
N ASN A 106 -4.11 0.51 13.87
CA ASN A 106 -3.21 -0.20 14.79
C ASN A 106 -1.98 -0.78 14.06
N ILE A 107 -1.47 -0.04 13.08
CA ILE A 107 -0.36 -0.46 12.24
C ILE A 107 0.92 -0.61 13.08
N VAL A 108 1.61 -1.72 12.89
CA VAL A 108 2.92 -2.02 13.47
C VAL A 108 3.94 -2.22 12.36
N PHE A 109 5.08 -1.54 12.50
CA PHE A 109 6.21 -1.62 11.57
C PHE A 109 7.28 -2.59 12.05
N SER A 110 8.07 -3.09 11.10
CA SER A 110 9.23 -3.95 11.38
C SER A 110 10.34 -3.22 12.13
N GLU A 111 10.41 -1.90 12.00
CA GLU A 111 11.40 -1.05 12.67
C GLU A 111 10.73 -0.13 13.70
N ALA A 112 11.41 0.08 14.83
CA ALA A 112 10.88 0.88 15.93
C ALA A 112 11.01 2.38 15.62
N GLY A 113 9.95 3.14 15.89
CA GLY A 113 9.92 4.59 15.64
C GLY A 113 9.39 4.99 14.27
N GLU A 114 9.06 4.01 13.43
CA GLU A 114 8.51 4.25 12.10
C GLU A 114 7.07 4.71 12.10
N SER A 115 6.72 5.44 11.03
CA SER A 115 5.41 6.00 10.82
C SER A 115 5.07 6.09 9.34
N LEU A 116 3.78 6.20 9.03
CA LEU A 116 3.31 6.50 7.69
C LEU A 116 3.73 7.92 7.29
N SER A 117 4.25 8.06 6.07
CA SER A 117 4.70 9.33 5.52
C SER A 117 3.97 9.70 4.22
N ALA A 118 3.47 8.70 3.50
CA ALA A 118 2.73 8.89 2.26
C ALA A 118 1.75 7.75 2.01
N LEU A 119 0.70 8.06 1.25
CA LEU A 119 -0.22 7.10 0.65
C LEU A 119 -0.54 7.59 -0.76
N SER A 120 -0.28 6.77 -1.78
CA SER A 120 -0.53 7.13 -3.17
C SER A 120 -1.21 6.01 -3.94
N LEU A 121 -2.14 6.39 -4.81
CA LEU A 121 -2.73 5.49 -5.79
C LEU A 121 -1.72 5.29 -6.94
N LEU A 122 -1.47 4.04 -7.32
CA LEU A 122 -0.62 3.72 -8.46
C LEU A 122 -1.42 3.77 -9.76
N ALA A 123 -0.86 4.44 -10.78
CA ALA A 123 -1.53 4.83 -12.02
C ALA A 123 -2.08 3.68 -12.89
N ASP A 124 -1.74 2.42 -12.58
CA ASP A 124 -2.35 1.24 -13.20
C ASP A 124 -3.75 0.93 -12.61
N SER A 125 -4.40 1.91 -12.00
CA SER A 125 -5.73 1.83 -11.41
C SER A 125 -6.83 1.85 -12.49
N ASP A 126 -6.62 1.14 -13.60
CA ASP A 126 -7.53 1.12 -14.74
C ASP A 126 -8.87 0.54 -14.30
N GLN A 127 -9.70 1.49 -13.85
CA GLN A 127 -11.10 1.44 -13.54
C GLN A 127 -11.43 0.77 -12.21
N LEU A 128 -12.12 1.53 -11.36
CA LEU A 128 -13.22 0.99 -10.59
C LEU A 128 -14.38 1.90 -10.96
N ALA A 129 -15.37 1.26 -11.55
CA ALA A 129 -16.41 1.91 -12.34
C ALA A 129 -17.25 2.92 -11.55
N CYS A 130 -17.84 3.84 -12.30
CA CYS A 130 -19.20 4.29 -12.00
C CYS A 130 -20.12 3.69 -13.05
N TYR A 131 -21.10 2.91 -12.58
CA TYR A 131 -22.32 2.62 -13.31
C TYR A 131 -23.45 3.38 -12.64
N PHE A 132 -24.19 4.16 -13.41
CA PHE A 132 -25.44 4.78 -12.97
C PHE A 132 -26.56 4.04 -13.67
N ASP A 133 -27.34 3.28 -12.90
CA ASP A 133 -28.63 2.70 -13.30
C ASP A 133 -28.61 1.55 -14.33
N TYR A 134 -29.35 0.47 -14.03
CA TYR A 134 -29.36 -0.89 -14.64
C TYR A 134 -29.64 -0.98 -16.17
N LEU A 135 -29.70 0.15 -16.89
CA LEU A 135 -30.19 0.20 -18.26
C LEU A 135 -29.24 0.79 -19.32
N ASP A 136 -28.10 1.41 -18.98
CA ASP A 136 -27.28 2.07 -20.00
C ASP A 136 -25.78 1.74 -19.92
N TRP A 137 -25.36 0.68 -20.61
CA TRP A 137 -23.97 0.21 -20.62
C TRP A 137 -23.02 1.05 -21.50
N GLN A 138 -23.54 2.00 -22.30
CA GLN A 138 -22.77 2.73 -23.31
C GLN A 138 -22.38 4.17 -22.94
N SER A 139 -22.92 4.75 -21.87
CA SER A 139 -22.54 6.11 -21.44
C SER A 139 -21.41 6.06 -20.43
N GLY A 140 -20.22 6.43 -20.87
CA GLY A 140 -18.94 6.25 -20.18
C GLY A 140 -18.92 6.57 -18.67
N CYS A 141 -18.24 5.70 -17.93
CA CYS A 141 -17.94 5.87 -16.51
C CYS A 141 -17.23 7.21 -16.26
N GLN A 142 -17.78 8.01 -15.34
CA GLN A 142 -16.95 9.00 -14.65
C GLN A 142 -16.00 8.24 -13.71
N SER A 143 -14.71 8.57 -13.77
CA SER A 143 -13.70 7.98 -12.89
C SER A 143 -13.96 8.41 -11.45
N LEU A 144 -14.36 7.48 -10.57
CA LEU A 144 -14.47 7.74 -9.13
C LEU A 144 -13.08 7.67 -8.51
N ILE A 145 -12.52 8.83 -8.19
CA ILE A 145 -11.21 8.92 -7.56
C ILE A 145 -11.38 8.76 -6.04
N PRO A 146 -10.71 7.79 -5.39
CA PRO A 146 -10.77 7.66 -3.95
C PRO A 146 -10.13 8.86 -3.25
N SER A 147 -10.72 9.26 -2.13
CA SER A 147 -10.03 10.11 -1.16
C SER A 147 -9.11 9.27 -0.29
N LEU A 148 -7.89 9.77 -0.09
CA LEU A 148 -6.83 9.10 0.67
C LEU A 148 -6.56 9.92 1.93
N SER A 149 -6.57 9.25 3.08
CA SER A 149 -6.24 9.85 4.37
C SER A 149 -5.31 8.93 5.14
N PHE A 150 -4.34 9.50 5.84
CA PHE A 150 -3.47 8.74 6.73
C PHE A 150 -3.03 9.60 7.91
N GLY A 151 -2.68 8.93 9.00
CA GLY A 151 -2.05 9.51 10.17
C GLY A 151 -0.92 8.61 10.66
N GLN A 152 -0.58 8.71 11.94
CA GLN A 152 0.60 8.03 12.46
C GLN A 152 0.52 6.50 12.40
N ASN A 153 -0.65 5.93 12.66
CA ASN A 153 -0.89 4.49 12.78
C ASN A 153 -2.20 4.03 12.13
N PHE A 154 -2.73 4.84 11.21
CA PHE A 154 -3.93 4.51 10.46
C PHE A 154 -3.84 5.06 9.04
N LEU A 155 -4.54 4.39 8.13
CA LEU A 155 -4.88 4.92 6.81
C LEU A 155 -6.31 4.57 6.46
N THR A 156 -6.91 5.39 5.62
CA THR A 156 -8.26 5.23 5.12
C THR A 156 -8.30 5.56 3.64
N ILE A 157 -9.03 4.74 2.89
CA ILE A 157 -9.31 4.92 1.47
C ILE A 157 -10.83 4.93 1.32
N THR A 158 -11.37 6.05 0.86
CA THR A 158 -12.83 6.25 0.80
C THR A 158 -13.25 6.60 -0.62
N TRP A 159 -14.19 5.82 -1.14
CA TRP A 159 -14.98 6.11 -2.34
C TRP A 159 -16.34 6.61 -1.89
N GLU A 160 -16.72 7.81 -2.32
CA GLU A 160 -17.98 8.42 -1.94
C GLU A 160 -18.55 9.18 -3.13
N HIS A 161 -19.84 9.01 -3.37
CA HIS A 161 -20.57 9.72 -4.41
C HIS A 161 -21.86 10.27 -3.83
N PHE A 162 -21.96 11.59 -3.68
CA PHE A 162 -23.03 12.21 -2.89
C PHE A 162 -24.42 12.13 -3.54
N GLU A 163 -24.51 12.04 -4.87
CA GLU A 163 -25.79 12.18 -5.57
C GLU A 163 -26.46 10.83 -5.92
N ASN A 164 -25.66 9.77 -6.02
CA ASN A 164 -26.08 8.47 -6.57
C ASN A 164 -25.18 7.37 -6.00
N THR A 165 -25.62 6.13 -6.11
CA THR A 165 -24.79 4.97 -5.82
C THR A 165 -23.84 4.64 -6.98
N PHE A 166 -22.75 3.96 -6.66
CA PHE A 166 -21.78 3.40 -7.59
C PHE A 166 -21.60 1.91 -7.29
N SER A 167 -21.10 1.16 -8.24
CA SER A 167 -20.67 -0.23 -8.04
C SER A 167 -19.25 -0.37 -8.56
N PHE A 168 -18.49 -1.24 -7.91
CA PHE A 168 -17.17 -1.56 -8.38
C PHE A 168 -17.25 -2.47 -9.62
N ASN A 169 -16.38 -2.23 -10.60
CA ASN A 169 -16.24 -3.15 -11.72
C ASN A 169 -15.67 -4.49 -11.19
N PRO A 170 -16.27 -5.63 -11.52
CA PRO A 170 -15.78 -6.94 -11.11
C PRO A 170 -14.36 -7.21 -11.64
N GLU A 171 -13.62 -8.04 -10.90
CA GLU A 171 -12.29 -8.54 -11.29
C GLU A 171 -11.21 -7.45 -11.48
N GLN A 172 -11.50 -6.22 -11.05
CA GLN A 172 -10.54 -5.13 -11.10
C GLN A 172 -9.79 -5.00 -9.78
N SER A 173 -8.53 -4.58 -9.89
CA SER A 173 -7.66 -4.37 -8.73
C SER A 173 -7.15 -2.95 -8.69
N MET A 174 -7.21 -2.32 -7.52
CA MET A 174 -6.45 -1.11 -7.23
C MET A 174 -5.18 -1.46 -6.48
N ARG A 175 -4.15 -0.65 -6.72
CA ARG A 175 -2.91 -0.73 -5.98
C ARG A 175 -2.55 0.63 -5.39
N PHE A 176 -2.18 0.63 -4.13
CA PHE A 176 -1.73 1.80 -3.39
C PHE A 176 -0.32 1.54 -2.87
N GLN A 177 0.56 2.51 -3.07
CA GLN A 177 1.87 2.51 -2.42
C GLN A 177 1.74 3.24 -1.09
N ILE A 178 2.15 2.56 -0.03
CA ILE A 178 2.29 3.16 1.29
C ILE A 178 3.78 3.51 1.46
N GLY A 179 4.03 4.78 1.82
CA GLY A 179 5.35 5.29 2.15
C GLY A 179 5.52 5.41 3.67
N THR A 180 6.75 5.17 4.12
CA THR A 180 7.17 5.21 5.52
C THR A 180 8.17 6.34 5.76
N SER A 181 8.42 6.71 7.03
CA SER A 181 9.33 7.79 7.38
C SER A 181 10.75 7.58 6.85
N ILE A 182 11.27 6.34 6.86
CA ILE A 182 12.59 6.04 6.28
C ILE A 182 12.65 6.31 4.76
N ASP A 183 11.53 6.20 4.04
CA ASP A 183 11.50 6.43 2.59
C ASP A 183 11.80 7.89 2.21
N ASN A 184 11.65 8.82 3.16
CA ASN A 184 11.88 10.25 2.96
C ASN A 184 13.21 10.75 3.55
N GLU A 185 13.96 9.90 4.25
CA GLU A 185 15.29 10.27 4.75
C GLU A 185 16.32 10.10 3.64
N PRO A 186 17.11 11.14 3.29
CA PRO A 186 18.23 10.97 2.37
C PRO A 186 19.16 9.92 2.97
N ALA A 187 19.42 8.83 2.23
CA ALA A 187 20.22 7.69 2.68
C ALA A 187 21.41 8.15 3.54
N LEU A 188 21.27 8.03 4.86
CA LEU A 188 22.34 8.35 5.78
C LEU A 188 23.45 7.35 5.49
N VAL A 189 24.50 7.82 4.81
CA VAL A 189 25.72 7.04 4.63
C VAL A 189 26.17 6.67 6.03
N SER A 190 26.03 5.40 6.39
CA SER A 190 26.35 4.93 7.74
C SER A 190 27.75 5.43 8.09
N GLU A 191 27.92 6.09 9.23
CA GLU A 191 29.22 6.62 9.69
C GLU A 191 30.43 5.65 9.50
N PRO A 192 30.28 4.32 9.68
CA PRO A 192 31.35 3.38 9.34
C PRO A 192 31.72 3.35 7.85
N ALA A 193 30.77 3.54 6.93
CA ALA A 193 31.02 3.62 5.48
C ALA A 193 31.74 4.92 5.10
N ALA A 194 31.40 6.04 5.74
CA ALA A 194 32.08 7.32 5.49
C ALA A 194 33.56 7.26 5.90
N LEU A 195 33.87 6.70 7.08
CA LEU A 195 35.25 6.49 7.55
C LEU A 195 36.03 5.51 6.67
N LEU A 196 35.37 4.46 6.14
CA LEU A 196 35.97 3.51 5.20
C LEU A 196 36.29 4.15 3.84
N ILE A 197 35.41 5.00 3.31
CA ILE A 197 35.65 5.75 2.08
C ILE A 197 36.81 6.73 2.27
N PHE A 198 36.84 7.46 3.40
CA PHE A 198 37.91 8.39 3.73
C PHE A 198 39.27 7.69 3.89
N SER A 199 39.30 6.58 4.61
CA SER A 199 40.53 5.80 4.80
C SER A 199 41.01 5.18 3.48
N PHE A 200 40.11 4.75 2.60
CA PHE A 200 40.46 4.28 1.26
C PHE A 200 41.02 5.39 0.37
N ALA A 201 40.44 6.60 0.42
CA ALA A 201 40.96 7.78 -0.28
C ALA A 201 42.38 8.14 0.17
N LEU A 202 42.65 8.09 1.48
CA LEU A 202 43.98 8.34 2.04
C LEU A 202 45.02 7.29 1.61
N VAL A 203 44.64 6.01 1.58
CA VAL A 203 45.52 4.93 1.12
C VAL A 203 45.86 5.08 -0.37
N LEU A 204 44.89 5.44 -1.22
CA LEU A 204 45.12 5.70 -2.65
C LEU A 204 46.02 6.91 -2.88
N MET A 205 45.83 8.01 -2.14
CA MET A 205 46.71 9.18 -2.20
C MET A 205 48.14 8.84 -1.76
N GLY A 206 48.29 8.06 -0.69
CA GLY A 206 49.61 7.60 -0.21
C GLY A 206 50.31 6.66 -1.19
N TYR A 207 49.57 5.78 -1.86
CA TYR A 207 50.11 4.84 -2.85
C TYR A 207 50.56 5.52 -4.14
N ASN A 208 49.79 6.51 -4.63
CA ASN A 208 50.16 7.27 -5.83
C ASN A 208 51.36 8.20 -5.60
N ARG A 209 51.58 8.69 -4.37
CA ARG A 209 52.78 9.46 -4.02
C ARG A 209 54.08 8.65 -4.15
N ARG A 210 54.07 7.35 -3.87
CA ARG A 210 55.26 6.48 -3.99
C ARG A 210 55.67 6.19 -5.42
N LYS A 211 54.74 6.24 -6.38
CA LYS A 211 55.03 6.08 -7.81
C LYS A 211 55.61 7.33 -8.48
N PHE A 212 55.46 8.49 -7.86
CA PHE A 212 55.98 9.76 -8.38
C PHE A 212 57.40 10.09 -7.90
N LEU A 213 57.97 9.26 -7.01
CA LEU A 213 59.31 9.43 -6.40
C LEU A 213 60.29 8.30 -6.78
N GLN A 214 59.95 7.51 -7.80
CA GLN A 214 60.84 6.55 -8.47
C GLN A 214 60.97 6.97 -9.94
#